data_AF-A0AAW5HSI4-F1
#
_entry.id   AF-A0AAW5HSI4-F1
#
_cell.length_a   1.000
_cell.length_b   1.000
_cell.length_c   1.000
_cell.angle_alpha   90.00
_cell.angle_beta   90.00
_cell.angle_gamma   90.00
#
_symmetry.space_group_name_H-M   'P 1'
#
loop_
_entity.id
_entity.type
_entity.pdbx_description
1 polymer ?
#
loop_
_entity_poly.entity_id
_entity_poly.type
_entity_poly.pdbx_seq_one_letter_code
_entity_poly.pdbx_strand_id
1 'polypeptide(L)'
;MKARTTVLAGLALGCVALAGCSTEKSTDLGFAAAAQEGTPFTVSQVAGEHAKRAYFFCPYTDKAQAEALGFNPDDVYSINDDSQRWETWSGIGVIFSDDRKPAIEWFDPSIIDACPGATTGDELDVDAPITPTVEPVEFAGDEGPTDVIKLVVE
;
A
#
# COMPACT_ATOMS: atom_id res chain seq x y z
N MET A 1 -49.41 45.45 25.85
CA MET A 1 -48.09 44.80 26.01
C MET A 1 -47.78 44.07 24.70
N LYS A 2 -46.72 44.45 23.99
CA LYS A 2 -46.37 43.95 22.65
C LYS A 2 -45.37 42.80 22.80
N ALA A 3 -45.77 41.58 22.40
CA ALA A 3 -44.90 40.42 22.38
C ALA A 3 -43.90 40.53 21.21
N ARG A 4 -42.61 40.33 21.50
CA ARG A 4 -41.53 40.30 20.52
C ARG A 4 -41.21 38.85 20.18
N THR A 5 -41.26 38.55 18.89
CA THR A 5 -40.83 37.31 18.25
C THR A 5 -39.30 37.25 18.19
N THR A 6 -38.68 36.14 18.62
CA THR A 6 -37.28 35.85 18.26
C THR A 6 -37.05 34.33 18.08
N VAL A 7 -37.03 33.93 16.79
CA VAL A 7 -36.12 33.03 16.06
C VAL A 7 -35.61 31.73 16.73
N LEU A 8 -35.92 30.61 16.06
CA LEU A 8 -35.34 29.26 16.21
C LEU A 8 -33.80 29.27 16.09
N ALA A 9 -33.12 28.64 17.04
CA ALA A 9 -31.73 28.20 16.90
C ALA A 9 -31.70 26.67 16.80
N GLY A 10 -31.70 26.15 15.57
CA GLY A 10 -31.37 24.76 15.28
C GLY A 10 -29.85 24.60 15.28
N LEU A 11 -29.30 23.94 16.29
CA LEU A 11 -27.91 23.47 16.28
C LEU A 11 -27.82 22.18 15.48
N ALA A 12 -27.51 22.29 14.20
CA ALA A 12 -26.92 21.22 13.41
C ALA A 12 -25.40 21.30 13.58
N LEU A 13 -24.83 20.54 14.53
CA LEU A 13 -23.39 20.31 14.60
C LEU A 13 -23.06 19.21 13.59
N GLY A 14 -22.68 19.66 12.39
CA GLY A 14 -22.21 18.80 11.31
C GLY A 14 -20.92 18.07 11.70
N CYS A 15 -20.87 16.80 11.33
CA CYS A 15 -19.66 16.01 11.26
C CYS A 15 -18.63 16.71 10.37
N VAL A 16 -17.62 17.31 10.98
CA VAL A 16 -16.41 17.73 10.26
C VAL A 16 -15.54 16.49 10.11
N ALA A 17 -15.82 15.68 9.08
CA ALA A 17 -14.85 14.71 8.59
C ALA A 17 -13.71 15.51 7.96
N LEU A 18 -12.63 15.69 8.72
CA LEU A 18 -11.33 16.09 8.21
C LEU A 18 -10.77 14.94 7.36
N ALA A 19 -11.25 14.80 6.12
CA ALA A 19 -10.50 14.10 5.08
C ALA A 19 -9.44 15.09 4.57
N GLY A 20 -8.26 15.06 5.21
CA GLY A 20 -7.16 15.98 4.91
C GLY A 20 -5.84 15.24 4.87
N CYS A 21 -5.21 15.29 3.69
CA CYS A 21 -3.84 14.91 3.33
C CYS A 21 -3.52 13.42 3.15
N SER A 22 -3.74 12.91 1.94
CA SER A 22 -2.82 11.94 1.34
C SER A 22 -2.62 12.28 -0.13
N THR A 23 -1.49 12.91 -0.45
CA THR A 23 -0.93 12.90 -1.82
C THR A 23 -0.07 11.63 -1.96
N GLU A 24 -0.57 10.50 -1.45
CA GLU A 24 0.17 9.25 -1.46
C GLU A 24 -0.23 8.45 -2.69
N LYS A 25 0.77 7.95 -3.43
CA LYS A 25 0.56 7.11 -4.61
C LYS A 25 0.05 5.70 -4.26
N SER A 26 0.04 5.36 -2.97
CA SER A 26 -0.37 4.05 -2.48
C SER A 26 -1.89 3.92 -2.46
N THR A 27 -2.41 2.85 -3.06
CA THR A 27 -3.79 2.42 -2.87
C THR A 27 -3.82 1.36 -1.77
N ASP A 28 -4.71 1.50 -0.80
CA ASP A 28 -4.94 0.47 0.20
C ASP A 28 -5.68 -0.72 -0.44
N LEU A 29 -4.97 -1.84 -0.62
CA LEU A 29 -5.50 -3.11 -1.11
C LEU A 29 -5.72 -4.11 0.03
N GLY A 30 -5.31 -3.78 1.26
CA GLY A 30 -5.42 -4.61 2.46
C GLY A 30 -4.19 -5.48 2.76
N PHE A 31 -3.10 -5.39 1.99
CA PHE A 31 -1.92 -6.23 2.20
C PHE A 31 -1.20 -5.90 3.49
N ALA A 32 -1.10 -4.62 3.86
CA ALA A 32 -0.48 -4.23 5.13
C ALA A 32 -1.22 -4.83 6.33
N ALA A 33 -2.56 -4.82 6.29
CA ALA A 33 -3.38 -5.42 7.34
C ALA A 33 -3.18 -6.95 7.40
N ALA A 34 -3.22 -7.64 6.26
CA ALA A 34 -3.02 -9.09 6.20
C ALA A 34 -1.62 -9.50 6.69
N ALA A 35 -0.58 -8.74 6.35
CA ALA A 35 0.78 -8.95 6.84
C ALA A 35 0.88 -8.81 8.37
N GLN A 36 0.21 -7.82 8.94
CA GLN A 36 0.18 -7.56 10.39
C GLN A 36 -0.62 -8.60 11.18
N GLU A 37 -1.59 -9.27 10.56
CA GLU A 37 -2.27 -10.42 11.18
C GLU A 37 -1.32 -11.60 11.42
N GLY A 38 -0.22 -11.69 10.67
CA GLY A 38 0.87 -12.64 10.88
C GLY A 38 0.55 -14.09 10.46
N THR A 39 -0.55 -14.31 9.75
CA THR A 39 -0.90 -15.61 9.15
C THR A 39 -0.66 -15.60 7.64
N PRO A 40 -0.32 -16.74 7.02
CA PRO A 40 -0.20 -16.81 5.56
C PRO A 40 -1.48 -16.37 4.85
N PHE A 41 -1.32 -15.62 3.75
CA PHE A 41 -2.43 -15.14 2.92
C PHE A 41 -2.09 -15.24 1.43
N THR A 42 -3.09 -15.16 0.56
CA THR A 42 -2.90 -15.06 -0.90
C THR A 42 -3.32 -13.69 -1.41
N VAL A 43 -2.89 -13.33 -2.62
CA VAL A 43 -3.37 -12.10 -3.28
C VAL A 43 -4.87 -12.16 -3.52
N SER A 44 -5.40 -13.30 -3.96
CA SER A 44 -6.83 -13.49 -4.23
C SER A 44 -7.69 -13.35 -2.97
N GLN A 45 -7.17 -13.73 -1.79
CA GLN A 45 -7.85 -13.53 -0.50
C GLN A 45 -7.92 -12.06 -0.10
N VAL A 46 -6.83 -11.31 -0.31
CA VAL A 46 -6.71 -9.91 0.15
C VAL A 46 -7.32 -8.92 -0.84
N ALA A 47 -6.92 -8.99 -2.11
CA ALA A 47 -7.36 -8.06 -3.16
C ALA A 47 -8.68 -8.49 -3.85
N GLY A 48 -9.19 -9.67 -3.48
CA GLY A 48 -10.45 -10.26 -3.95
C GLY A 48 -10.31 -11.21 -5.15
N GLU A 49 -11.35 -12.03 -5.38
CA GLU A 49 -11.36 -13.14 -6.37
C GLU A 49 -11.10 -12.72 -7.83
N HIS A 50 -11.25 -11.42 -8.15
CA HIS A 50 -10.94 -10.92 -9.50
C HIS A 50 -9.49 -10.49 -9.68
N ALA A 51 -8.62 -10.61 -8.66
CA ALA A 51 -7.19 -10.43 -8.81
C ALA A 51 -6.65 -11.46 -9.83
N LYS A 52 -6.12 -10.96 -10.94
CA LYS A 52 -5.77 -11.78 -12.11
C LYS A 52 -4.27 -12.03 -12.22
N ARG A 53 -3.47 -10.98 -11.98
CA ARG A 53 -2.01 -11.01 -11.99
C ARG A 53 -1.52 -10.12 -10.86
N ALA A 54 -0.41 -10.49 -10.24
CA ALA A 54 0.23 -9.69 -9.21
C ALA A 54 1.73 -9.60 -9.44
N TYR A 55 2.34 -8.53 -8.96
CA TYR A 55 3.76 -8.24 -9.18
C TYR A 55 4.39 -7.62 -7.94
N PHE A 56 5.65 -7.96 -7.69
CA PHE A 56 6.48 -7.23 -6.75
C PHE A 56 6.97 -5.91 -7.36
N PHE A 57 6.97 -4.88 -6.53
CA PHE A 57 7.52 -3.56 -6.82
C PHE A 57 8.58 -3.24 -5.78
N CYS A 58 9.85 -3.42 -6.13
CA CYS A 58 10.96 -3.27 -5.20
C CYS A 58 11.60 -1.87 -5.32
N PRO A 59 12.50 -1.49 -4.40
CA PRO A 59 13.25 -0.25 -4.52
C PRO A 59 13.87 -0.06 -5.91
N TYR A 60 13.92 1.18 -6.37
CA TYR A 60 14.39 1.57 -7.70
C TYR A 60 13.54 1.07 -8.88
N THR A 61 12.27 0.70 -8.64
CA THR A 61 11.30 0.39 -9.71
C THR A 61 11.32 1.46 -10.80
N ASP A 62 11.37 1.01 -12.06
CA ASP A 62 11.27 1.88 -13.23
C ASP A 62 9.81 2.09 -13.67
N LYS A 63 9.47 3.34 -14.01
CA LYS A 63 8.10 3.71 -14.44
C LYS A 63 7.69 3.03 -15.76
N ALA A 64 8.61 2.88 -16.70
CA ALA A 64 8.32 2.22 -17.97
C ALA A 64 8.17 0.71 -17.80
N GLN A 65 8.88 0.10 -16.85
CA GLN A 65 8.66 -1.29 -16.46
C GLN A 65 7.23 -1.49 -15.91
N ALA A 66 6.78 -0.62 -15.00
CA ALA A 66 5.43 -0.69 -14.46
C ALA A 66 4.34 -0.50 -15.53
N GLU A 67 4.54 0.46 -16.44
CA GLU A 67 3.65 0.68 -17.59
C GLU A 67 3.56 -0.55 -18.50
N ALA A 68 4.70 -1.18 -18.80
CA ALA A 68 4.75 -2.39 -19.62
C ALA A 68 4.00 -3.57 -18.98
N LEU A 69 3.92 -3.62 -17.64
CA LEU A 69 3.15 -4.62 -16.91
C LEU A 69 1.64 -4.30 -16.90
N GLY A 70 1.25 -3.05 -17.18
CA GLY A 70 -0.13 -2.59 -17.24
C GLY A 70 -0.55 -1.64 -16.12
N PHE A 71 0.40 -1.16 -15.31
CA PHE A 71 0.14 -0.18 -14.24
C PHE A 71 0.26 1.25 -14.76
N ASN A 72 -0.35 2.19 -14.06
CA ASN A 72 -0.16 3.60 -14.35
C ASN A 72 1.24 4.04 -13.86
N PRO A 73 2.12 4.58 -14.73
CA PRO A 73 3.45 5.01 -14.33
C PRO A 73 3.44 6.15 -13.29
N ASP A 74 2.34 6.90 -13.19
CA ASP A 74 2.18 7.94 -12.17
C ASP A 74 1.95 7.38 -10.76
N ASP A 75 1.63 6.09 -10.61
CA ASP A 75 1.46 5.42 -9.32
C ASP A 75 2.79 4.88 -8.76
N VAL A 76 3.90 5.10 -9.48
CA VAL A 76 5.24 4.64 -9.12
C VAL A 76 6.11 5.82 -8.69
N TYR A 77 6.88 5.64 -7.62
CA TYR A 77 7.85 6.64 -7.18
C TYR A 77 9.07 6.68 -8.11
N SER A 78 9.76 7.82 -8.14
CA SER A 78 10.95 8.07 -8.95
C SER A 78 11.86 9.11 -8.28
N ILE A 79 13.07 9.24 -8.80
CA ILE A 79 14.00 10.30 -8.37
C ILE A 79 13.43 11.72 -8.48
N ASN A 80 12.48 11.95 -9.41
CA ASN A 80 11.98 13.29 -9.73
C ASN A 80 10.72 13.70 -8.95
N ASP A 81 10.07 12.78 -8.23
CA ASP A 81 8.85 13.06 -7.48
C ASP A 81 8.98 12.72 -5.98
N ASP A 82 9.55 11.58 -5.63
CA ASP A 82 9.87 11.19 -4.25
C ASP A 82 11.04 10.20 -4.25
N SER A 83 12.26 10.73 -4.22
CA SER A 83 13.47 9.91 -4.29
C SER A 83 13.61 9.00 -3.08
N GLN A 84 13.20 9.45 -1.88
CA GLN A 84 13.32 8.65 -0.67
C GLN A 84 12.44 7.40 -0.76
N ARG A 85 11.16 7.56 -1.14
CA ARG A 85 10.27 6.41 -1.33
C ARG A 85 10.72 5.53 -2.48
N TRP A 86 11.18 6.12 -3.58
CA TRP A 86 11.71 5.35 -4.71
C TRP A 86 12.90 4.46 -4.33
N GLU A 87 13.80 4.96 -3.49
CA GLU A 87 15.03 4.26 -3.09
C GLU A 87 14.81 3.18 -2.03
N THR A 88 13.66 3.18 -1.34
CA THR A 88 13.50 2.40 -0.10
C THR A 88 12.19 1.64 0.03
N TRP A 89 11.09 2.12 -0.56
CA TRP A 89 9.78 1.46 -0.41
C TRP A 89 9.67 0.25 -1.34
N SER A 90 8.91 -0.73 -0.88
CA SER A 90 8.52 -1.92 -1.64
C SER A 90 7.00 -2.02 -1.73
N GLY A 91 6.46 -2.85 -2.60
CA GLY A 91 5.01 -2.91 -2.82
C GLY A 91 4.55 -4.16 -3.56
N ILE A 92 3.24 -4.38 -3.52
CA ILE A 92 2.54 -5.40 -4.31
C ILE A 92 1.56 -4.68 -5.23
N GLY A 93 1.70 -4.90 -6.54
CA GLY A 93 0.76 -4.42 -7.53
C GLY A 93 -0.17 -5.52 -8.01
N VAL A 94 -1.45 -5.19 -8.17
CA VAL A 94 -2.48 -6.13 -8.62
C VAL A 94 -3.17 -5.60 -9.88
N ILE A 95 -3.35 -6.50 -10.85
CA ILE A 95 -4.17 -6.28 -12.04
C ILE A 95 -5.43 -7.11 -11.88
N PHE A 96 -6.59 -6.47 -12.05
CA PHE A 96 -7.89 -7.12 -11.91
C PHE A 96 -8.45 -7.59 -13.25
N SER A 97 -9.31 -8.60 -13.19
CA SER A 97 -10.06 -9.11 -14.34
C SER A 97 -11.41 -8.41 -14.55
N ASP A 98 -11.84 -7.60 -13.58
CA ASP A 98 -13.03 -6.76 -13.62
C ASP A 98 -12.68 -5.33 -14.09
N ASP A 99 -13.59 -4.37 -13.91
CA ASP A 99 -13.40 -2.98 -14.35
C ASP A 99 -12.54 -2.13 -13.39
N ARG A 100 -11.96 -2.73 -12.34
CA ARG A 100 -11.06 -2.00 -11.42
C ARG A 100 -9.75 -1.66 -12.12
N LYS A 101 -9.22 -0.48 -11.79
CA LYS A 101 -7.89 -0.08 -12.26
C LYS A 101 -6.82 -0.93 -11.57
N PRO A 102 -5.75 -1.30 -12.29
CA PRO A 102 -4.54 -1.81 -11.66
C PRO A 102 -4.07 -0.84 -10.58
N ALA A 103 -3.59 -1.37 -9.46
CA ALA A 103 -3.22 -0.58 -8.30
C ALA A 103 -2.00 -1.19 -7.61
N ILE A 104 -1.20 -0.34 -6.96
CA ILE A 104 -0.03 -0.73 -6.18
C ILE A 104 -0.25 -0.28 -4.74
N GLU A 105 -0.14 -1.22 -3.80
CA GLU A 105 0.02 -0.89 -2.38
C GLU A 105 1.52 -0.84 -2.07
N TRP A 106 1.98 0.32 -1.64
CA TRP A 106 3.36 0.56 -1.26
C TRP A 106 3.54 0.56 0.26
N PHE A 107 4.67 0.03 0.72
CA PHE A 107 4.99 -0.19 2.11
C PHE A 107 6.26 0.56 2.54
N ASP A 108 6.21 1.09 3.76
CA ASP A 108 7.38 1.60 4.45
C ASP A 108 8.31 0.43 4.84
N PRO A 109 9.59 0.46 4.44
CA PRO A 109 10.55 -0.62 4.73
C PRO A 109 10.82 -0.82 6.23
N SER A 110 10.52 0.15 7.08
CA SER A 110 10.63 -0.01 8.54
C SER A 110 9.46 -0.79 9.14
N ILE A 111 8.45 -1.14 8.33
CA ILE A 111 7.26 -1.87 8.76
C ILE A 111 7.15 -3.19 7.97
N ILE A 112 7.10 -3.10 6.64
CA ILE A 112 6.93 -4.24 5.74
C ILE A 112 7.95 -4.14 4.61
N ASP A 113 8.68 -5.21 4.39
CA ASP A 113 9.50 -5.44 3.21
C ASP A 113 8.84 -6.54 2.37
N ALA A 114 8.26 -6.12 1.25
CA ALA A 114 7.60 -7.01 0.29
C ALA A 114 8.58 -7.68 -0.68
N CYS A 115 9.86 -7.31 -0.66
CA CYS A 115 10.87 -7.82 -1.59
C CYS A 115 12.06 -8.51 -0.90
N PRO A 116 11.86 -9.45 0.06
CA PRO A 116 12.97 -10.20 0.62
C PRO A 116 13.53 -11.18 -0.44
N GLY A 117 14.46 -10.70 -1.26
CA GLY A 117 15.08 -11.48 -2.34
C GLY A 117 14.34 -11.46 -3.68
N ALA A 118 13.26 -10.69 -3.81
CA ALA A 118 12.55 -10.48 -5.07
C ALA A 118 13.10 -9.27 -5.85
N THR A 119 12.73 -9.17 -7.12
CA THR A 119 13.01 -8.03 -7.99
C THR A 119 11.73 -7.43 -8.56
N THR A 120 11.76 -6.14 -8.91
CA THR A 120 10.62 -5.48 -9.53
C THR A 120 10.20 -6.23 -10.80
N GLY A 121 8.90 -6.49 -10.92
CA GLY A 121 8.30 -7.16 -12.07
C GLY A 121 8.31 -8.68 -11.98
N ASP A 122 8.84 -9.27 -10.91
CA ASP A 122 8.62 -10.67 -10.60
C ASP A 122 7.12 -10.91 -10.40
N GLU A 123 6.57 -11.87 -11.15
CA GLU A 123 5.16 -12.24 -11.07
C GLU A 123 4.91 -13.04 -9.81
N LEU A 124 3.85 -12.67 -9.09
CA LEU A 124 3.35 -13.34 -7.92
C LEU A 124 2.12 -14.14 -8.32
N ASP A 125 2.16 -15.46 -8.12
CA ASP A 125 0.99 -16.31 -8.28
C ASP A 125 -0.08 -15.85 -7.27
N VAL A 126 -1.26 -15.50 -7.78
CA VAL A 126 -2.31 -14.88 -6.96
C VAL A 126 -2.90 -15.83 -5.93
N ASP A 127 -2.72 -17.14 -6.12
CA ASP A 127 -3.21 -18.20 -5.23
C ASP A 127 -2.08 -18.89 -4.45
N ALA A 128 -0.82 -18.52 -4.68
CA ALA A 128 0.30 -18.99 -3.87
C ALA A 128 0.29 -18.29 -2.48
N PRO A 129 0.63 -19.03 -1.42
CA PRO A 129 0.72 -18.45 -0.09
C PRO A 129 1.91 -17.49 0.02
N ILE A 130 1.64 -16.36 0.65
CA ILE A 130 2.62 -15.38 1.11
C ILE A 130 2.65 -15.50 2.63
N THR A 131 3.82 -15.83 3.19
CA THR A 131 4.03 -16.00 4.61
C THR A 131 4.72 -14.77 5.19
N PRO A 132 4.06 -14.01 6.08
CA PRO A 132 4.71 -12.95 6.84
C PRO A 132 5.69 -13.55 7.85
N THR A 133 6.95 -13.12 7.80
CA THR A 133 7.95 -13.43 8.84
C THR A 133 8.43 -12.13 9.48
N VAL A 134 8.70 -12.14 10.80
CA VAL A 134 9.21 -10.96 11.49
C VAL A 134 10.71 -11.13 11.70
N GLU A 135 11.49 -10.15 11.26
CA GLU A 135 12.94 -10.14 11.40
C GLU A 135 13.42 -8.80 11.99
N PRO A 136 14.33 -8.81 12.97
CA PRO A 136 14.96 -7.60 13.46
C PRO A 136 15.93 -7.05 12.41
N VAL A 137 15.73 -5.80 11.99
CA VAL A 137 16.55 -5.10 11.00
C VAL A 137 17.24 -3.89 11.64
N GLU A 138 18.55 -3.79 11.45
CA GLU A 138 19.33 -2.62 11.85
C GLU A 138 19.24 -1.55 10.75
N PHE A 139 18.66 -0.41 11.10
CA PHE A 139 18.65 0.77 10.23
C PHE A 139 19.77 1.73 10.62
N ALA A 140 20.19 2.60 9.69
CA ALA A 140 21.19 3.60 9.99
C ALA A 140 20.69 4.57 11.07
N GLY A 141 21.42 4.70 12.18
CA GLY A 141 21.06 5.55 13.31
C GLY A 141 21.64 5.02 14.62
N ASP A 142 21.24 5.65 15.73
CA ASP A 142 21.59 5.21 17.09
C ASP A 142 20.45 4.42 17.77
N GLU A 143 19.42 4.06 17.01
CA GLU A 143 18.30 3.24 17.48
C GLU A 143 18.65 1.74 17.37
N GLY A 144 18.09 0.93 18.27
CA GLY A 144 18.24 -0.53 18.18
C GLY A 144 17.48 -1.12 16.99
N PRO A 145 17.60 -2.45 16.77
CA PRO A 145 16.94 -3.09 15.65
C PRO A 145 15.42 -2.93 15.72
N THR A 146 14.81 -2.75 14.56
CA THR A 146 13.36 -2.65 14.37
C THR A 146 12.82 -3.97 13.82
N ASP A 147 11.75 -4.48 14.40
CA ASP A 147 11.05 -5.66 13.89
C ASP A 147 10.33 -5.31 12.58
N VAL A 148 10.77 -5.90 11.48
CA VAL A 148 10.22 -5.69 10.14
C VAL A 148 9.54 -6.97 9.66
N ILE A 149 8.35 -6.83 9.08
CA ILE A 149 7.64 -7.95 8.46
C ILE A 149 8.20 -8.16 7.05
N LYS A 150 8.75 -9.34 6.78
CA LYS A 150 9.18 -9.79 5.45
C LYS A 150 8.06 -10.63 4.82
N LEU A 151 7.72 -10.35 3.56
CA LEU A 151 6.74 -11.15 2.81
C LEU A 151 7.47 -12.23 2.01
N VAL A 152 7.41 -13.48 2.48
CA VAL A 152 8.09 -14.61 1.85
C VAL A 152 7.09 -15.42 1.02
N VAL A 153 7.40 -15.65 -0.25
CA VAL A 153 6.62 -16.53 -1.15
C VAL A 153 7.23 -17.92 -1.13
N GLU A 154 6.40 -18.96 -1.01
CA GLU A 154 6.82 -20.37 -1.02
C GLU A 154 6.87 -21.00 -2.43
#